data_AF-A0A914NTR6-F1
#
_entry.id   AF-A0A914NTR6-F1
#
_cell.length_a   1.000
_cell.length_b   1.000
_cell.length_c   1.000
_cell.angle_alpha   90.00
_cell.angle_beta   90.00
_cell.angle_gamma   90.00
#
_symmetry.space_group_name_H-M   'P 1'
#
loop_
_entity.id
_entity.type
_entity.pdbx_description
1 polymer ?
#
loop_
_entity_poly.entity_id
_entity_poly.type
_entity_poly.pdbx_seq_one_letter_code
_entity_poly.pdbx_strand_id
1 'polypeptide(L)' 'MQQTECRGGKIYEINDVQDIDECKAACFHKNCQAVNLYQVGEFQFKCEILAYVRGYFPAQGAACYISYI' A
#
# COMPACT_ATOMS: atom_id res chain seq x y z
N MET A 1 6.97 13.17 -3.94
CA MET A 1 6.15 13.33 -2.73
C MET A 1 5.01 12.32 -2.79
N GLN A 2 4.84 11.52 -1.74
CA GLN A 2 3.76 10.53 -1.60
C GLN A 2 2.48 11.28 -1.21
N GLN A 3 1.54 11.47 -2.13
CA GLN A 3 0.32 12.27 -1.91
C GLN A 3 -0.96 11.56 -2.36
N THR A 4 -0.91 10.26 -2.63
CA THR A 4 -2.04 9.53 -3.23
C THR A 4 -2.13 8.14 -2.64
N GLU A 5 -3.32 7.79 -2.14
CA GLU A 5 -3.70 6.41 -1.83
C GLU A 5 -4.58 5.83 -2.93
N CYS A 6 -4.54 4.51 -3.08
CA CYS A 6 -5.56 3.77 -3.78
C CYS A 6 -6.67 3.41 -2.79
N ARG A 7 -7.92 3.61 -3.19
CA ARG A 7 -9.06 3.06 -2.45
C ARG A 7 -9.59 1.85 -3.15
N GLY A 8 -9.95 0.85 -2.37
CA GLY A 8 -10.47 -0.40 -2.88
C GLY A 8 -10.70 -1.42 -1.78
N GLY A 9 -10.68 -2.70 -2.15
CA GLY A 9 -10.92 -3.80 -1.22
C GLY A 9 -9.66 -4.16 -0.46
N LYS A 10 -9.41 -3.52 0.69
CA LYS A 10 -8.34 -3.91 1.61
C LYS A 10 -8.55 -5.34 2.10
N ILE A 11 -7.52 -6.17 1.93
CA ILE A 11 -7.52 -7.58 2.37
C ILE A 11 -6.47 -7.86 3.44
N TYR A 12 -5.48 -6.98 3.59
CA TYR A 12 -4.42 -7.16 4.57
C TYR A 12 -3.76 -5.83 4.95
N GLU A 13 -3.16 -5.80 6.12
CA GLU A 13 -2.34 -4.68 6.61
C GLU A 13 -1.07 -5.24 7.24
N ILE A 14 0.05 -4.54 7.03
CA ILE A 14 1.33 -4.82 7.66
C ILE A 14 1.79 -3.53 8.32
N ASN A 15 2.16 -3.61 9.60
CA ASN A 15 2.69 -2.50 10.38
C ASN A 15 4.21 -2.65 10.53
N ASP A 16 4.88 -1.53 10.80
CA ASP A 16 6.33 -1.46 11.03
C ASP A 16 7.17 -2.07 9.90
N VAL A 17 6.77 -1.82 8.65
CA VAL A 17 7.52 -2.28 7.47
C VAL A 17 8.78 -1.44 7.27
N GLN A 18 9.89 -2.08 6.93
CA GLN A 18 11.14 -1.36 6.65
C GLN A 18 11.10 -0.68 5.28
N ASP A 19 10.53 -1.35 4.29
CA ASP A 19 10.47 -0.88 2.91
C ASP A 19 9.21 -1.34 2.18
N ILE A 20 9.05 -0.85 0.96
CA ILE A 20 7.92 -1.20 0.09
C ILE A 20 8.01 -2.63 -0.47
N ASP A 21 9.19 -3.24 -0.50
CA ASP A 21 9.39 -4.54 -1.12
C ASP A 21 8.81 -5.66 -0.25
N GLU A 22 8.82 -5.52 1.08
CA GLU A 22 8.05 -6.37 1.99
C GLU A 22 6.55 -6.35 1.64
N CYS A 23 6.00 -5.17 1.39
CA CYS A 23 4.60 -5.01 1.03
C CYS A 23 4.26 -5.58 -0.35
N LYS A 24 5.15 -5.41 -1.33
CA LYS A 24 4.99 -6.02 -2.66
C LYS A 24 5.07 -7.53 -2.61
N ALA A 25 5.99 -8.10 -1.82
CA ALA A 25 6.08 -9.55 -1.62
C ALA A 25 4.78 -10.09 -0.99
N ALA A 26 4.26 -9.44 0.04
CA ALA A 26 3.00 -9.81 0.65
C ALA A 26 1.80 -9.68 -0.31
N CYS A 27 1.78 -8.63 -1.14
CA CYS A 27 0.80 -8.46 -2.21
C CYS A 27 0.86 -9.61 -3.22
N PHE A 28 2.05 -9.97 -3.68
CA PHE A 28 2.27 -11.06 -4.62
C PHE A 28 1.74 -12.40 -4.07
N HIS A 29 2.09 -12.75 -2.84
CA HIS A 29 1.60 -13.97 -2.19
C HIS A 29 0.08 -14.00 -1.97
N LYS A 30 -0.59 -12.83 -2.03
CA LYS A 30 -2.03 -12.69 -1.83
C LYS A 30 -2.79 -12.39 -3.13
N ASN A 31 -2.14 -12.41 -4.29
CA ASN A 31 -2.73 -12.04 -5.58
C ASN A 31 -3.45 -10.68 -5.52
N CYS A 32 -2.77 -9.67 -4.96
CA CYS A 32 -3.35 -8.34 -4.81
C CYS A 32 -3.20 -7.48 -6.08
N GLN A 33 -4.06 -6.48 -6.26
CA GLN A 33 -3.97 -5.52 -7.36
C GLN A 33 -3.19 -4.25 -7.01
N ALA A 34 -3.11 -3.86 -5.74
CA ALA A 34 -2.38 -2.65 -5.34
C ALA A 34 -1.95 -2.66 -3.88
N VAL A 35 -0.97 -1.84 -3.58
CA VAL A 35 -0.44 -1.60 -2.24
C VAL A 35 -0.48 -0.11 -1.94
N ASN A 36 -0.98 0.28 -0.78
CA ASN A 36 -0.70 1.61 -0.22
C ASN A 36 0.44 1.51 0.78
N LEU A 37 1.43 2.39 0.68
CA LEU A 37 2.44 2.61 1.71
C LEU A 37 2.10 3.91 2.42
N TYR A 38 1.99 3.86 3.75
CA TYR A 38 1.73 5.02 4.59
C TYR A 38 2.91 5.27 5.51
N GLN A 39 3.43 6.49 5.52
CA GLN A 39 4.33 6.97 6.54
C GLN A 39 3.51 7.39 7.76
N VAL A 40 3.68 6.67 8.88
CA VAL A 40 2.96 6.92 10.15
C VAL A 40 3.83 7.58 11.21
N GLY A 41 5.14 7.67 10.98
CA GLY A 41 6.12 8.37 11.81
C GLY A 41 7.37 8.72 11.00
N GLU A 42 8.38 9.31 11.64
CA GLU A 42 9.62 9.75 10.96
C GLU A 42 10.32 8.59 10.24
N PHE A 43 10.31 7.39 10.83
CA PHE A 43 10.87 6.16 10.26
C PHE A 43 9.92 4.96 10.38
N GLN A 44 8.63 5.23 10.56
CA GLN A 44 7.61 4.19 10.72
C GLN A 44 6.71 4.19 9.51
N PHE A 45 6.62 3.02 8.88
CA PHE A 45 5.77 2.78 7.73
C PHE A 45 4.80 1.65 8.03
N LYS A 46 3.63 1.74 7.42
CA LYS A 46 2.69 0.63 7.31
C LYS A 46 2.27 0.49 5.86
N CYS A 47 1.75 -0.67 5.49
CA CYS A 47 1.14 -0.83 4.19
C CYS A 47 -0.17 -1.60 4.22
N GLU A 48 -1.03 -1.23 3.27
CA GLU A 48 -2.31 -1.89 3.04
C GLU A 48 -2.27 -2.61 1.70
N ILE A 49 -2.72 -3.86 1.70
CA ILE A 49 -2.79 -4.72 0.53
C ILE A 49 -4.23 -4.73 0.03
N LEU A 50 -4.44 -4.38 -1.23
CA LEU A 50 -5.75 -4.24 -1.86
C LEU A 50 -5.97 -5.33 -2.90
N ALA A 51 -7.07 -6.08 -2.78
CA ALA A 51 -7.48 -7.07 -3.78
C ALA A 51 -7.97 -6.44 -5.09
N TYR A 52 -8.49 -5.21 -5.01
CA TYR A 52 -8.90 -4.42 -6.18
C TYR A 52 -8.78 -2.93 -5.91
N VAL A 53 -8.65 -2.12 -6.96
CA VAL A 53 -8.66 -0.65 -6.88
C VAL A 53 -9.95 -0.09 -7.50
N ARG A 54 -10.63 0.81 -6.78
CA ARG A 54 -11.80 1.56 -7.26
C ARG A 54 -11.48 2.99 -7.67
N GLY A 55 -10.39 3.55 -7.14
CA GLY A 55 -9.98 4.91 -7.46
C GLY A 55 -8.76 5.34 -6.67
N TYR A 56 -8.31 6.55 -6.97
CA TYR A 56 -7.13 7.18 -6.39
C TYR A 56 -7.57 8.45 -5.66
N PHE A 57 -7.10 8.63 -4.43
CA PHE A 57 -7.52 9.72 -3.58
C PHE A 57 -6.30 10.43 -3.01
N PRO A 58 -6.32 11.77 -2.90
CA PRO A 58 -5.28 12.50 -2.22
C PRO A 58 -5.15 12.04 -0.77
N ALA A 59 -3.95 11.64 -0.37
CA ALA A 59 -3.64 11.21 0.98
C ALA A 59 -2.20 11.57 1.32
N GLN A 60 -2.03 12.46 2.31
CA GLN A 60 -0.72 12.93 2.72
C GLN A 60 0.06 11.80 3.40
N GLY A 61 1.31 11.61 3.00
CA GLY A 61 2.16 10.54 3.54
C GLY A 61 1.80 9.16 2.99
N ALA A 62 0.94 9.07 1.97
CA ALA A 62 0.56 7.82 1.33
C ALA A 62 1.05 7.74 -0.11
N ALA A 63 1.49 6.55 -0.54
CA ALA A 63 1.76 6.23 -1.93
C ALA A 63 1.04 4.95 -2.33
N CYS A 64 0.32 5.01 -3.44
CA CYS A 64 -0.22 3.83 -4.09
C CYS A 64 0.74 3.26 -5.13
N TYR A 65 0.93 1.95 -5.07
CA TYR A 65 1.64 1.14 -6.04
C TYR A 65 0.69 0.12 -6.64
N ILE A 66 0.48 0.20 -7.96
CA ILE A 66 -0.29 -0.79 -8.70
C ILE A 66 0.58 -2.03 -8.92
N SER A 67 0.03 -3.19 -8.60
CA SER A 67 0.63 -4.49 -8.88
C SER A 67 0.26 -4.89 -10.30
N TYR A 68 1.23 -4.87 -11.22
CA TYR A 68 1.10 -5.49 -12.53
C TYR A 68 1.57 -6.94 -12.38
N ILE A 69 0.69 -7.81 -11.88
CA ILE A 69 0.92 -9.27 -11.90
C ILE A 69 0.60 -9.79 -13.30
#